data_AF-A0A5C7S4A4-F1
#
_entry.id   AF-A0A5C7S4A4-F1
#
_cell.length_a   1.000
_cell.length_b   1.000
_cell.length_c   1.000
_cell.angle_alpha   90.00
_cell.angle_beta   90.00
_cell.angle_gamma   90.00
#
_symmetry.space_group_name_H-M   'P 1'
#
loop_
_entity.id
_entity.type
_entity.pdbx_description
1 polymer ?
#
loop_
_entity_poly.entity_id
_entity_poly.type
_entity_poly.pdbx_seq_one_letter_code
_entity_poly.pdbx_strand_id
1 'polypeptide(L)'
;MLSTTTNKWSHFIPFVRELIAVKAIPRVAYDSSLIAPPPANVVRIRREDALDGRVPAALEPKSFNRESDSYNDELLEDISLVHSDEEYLSEYQGRLSHAMETIQKCALGEIVELERMRAEGRRLIEATDYEALKREFSSRPGSRGMRYRDPTTGVHLFDEDEAHPNLLGNLLSLVHHEMDGIPKQYDKTLSVDGKLTTITVHKGRFHWKYVEWFGKTRLLSYLGVMTSPAAVACIVLLMIEHPRLNATSLLRAELEDKQGQQILLLPADRGSTEATRMVVKKPRAGEEKDVLLTPLSQRVMDFVMEWTSPVRAAMREAGDFEAARKLWVGMHIIDYRLLSFSEKALTNGLRMSESNNSWGARANKNRVVPFVRRHPELKRWEAKLTLKALRVSGGVLVYLRTDGDLVATARAFGHKNIKTTISHYVPAQLRLALYERQVRRHQNLLLAAAAESVERALAWTDFQSTEELHQFLASVFKNLNAQDIDTNPIAQAVQRYLSHNVGQDVQVADERVGPGQLILSRDPQALGVAILYREHLRPASNSYLDTPDIATKVRPRFWCDFIDCISGELPHALQEVRELVAAARKVAATDAQKFNFPKVK
;
A
#
# COMPACT_ATOMS: atom_id res chain seq x y z
N MET A 1 -21.14 -33.81 -12.80
CA MET A 1 -20.59 -33.15 -14.00
C MET A 1 -20.26 -31.71 -13.64
N LEU A 2 -18.98 -31.39 -13.50
CA LEU A 2 -18.49 -30.01 -13.35
C LEU A 2 -18.35 -29.43 -14.77
N SER A 3 -19.06 -28.35 -15.08
CA SER A 3 -18.92 -27.60 -16.34
C SER A 3 -18.38 -26.21 -16.03
N THR A 4 -17.24 -25.87 -16.61
CA THR A 4 -16.71 -24.49 -16.65
C THR A 4 -16.87 -23.93 -18.07
N THR A 5 -16.80 -22.61 -18.19
CA THR A 5 -17.08 -21.82 -19.40
C THR A 5 -16.18 -22.11 -20.60
N THR A 6 -15.02 -22.74 -20.42
CA THR A 6 -13.99 -22.92 -21.47
C THR A 6 -13.78 -24.35 -21.97
N ASN A 7 -14.52 -25.35 -21.48
CA ASN A 7 -14.50 -26.73 -22.00
C ASN A 7 -13.12 -27.46 -22.02
N LYS A 8 -12.09 -26.95 -21.33
CA LYS A 8 -10.71 -27.51 -21.38
C LYS A 8 -10.44 -28.76 -20.50
N TRP A 9 -11.44 -29.26 -19.76
CA TRP A 9 -11.27 -30.43 -18.87
C TRP A 9 -11.19 -31.79 -19.59
N SER A 10 -11.37 -31.83 -20.92
CA SER A 10 -11.48 -33.07 -21.68
C SER A 10 -10.21 -33.93 -21.68
N HIS A 11 -9.03 -33.37 -21.39
CA HIS A 11 -7.75 -34.10 -21.44
C HIS A 11 -7.24 -34.54 -20.05
N PHE A 12 -7.58 -33.80 -18.99
CA PHE A 12 -7.20 -34.16 -17.61
C PHE A 12 -7.90 -35.44 -17.13
N ILE A 13 -9.18 -35.64 -17.48
CA ILE A 13 -9.93 -36.85 -17.05
C ILE A 13 -9.36 -38.13 -17.68
N PRO A 14 -9.06 -38.20 -18.99
CA PRO A 14 -8.32 -39.31 -19.58
C PRO A 14 -6.95 -39.56 -18.95
N PHE A 15 -6.19 -38.53 -18.63
CA PHE A 15 -4.88 -38.66 -17.98
C PHE A 15 -4.98 -39.24 -16.56
N VAL A 16 -5.97 -38.85 -15.75
CA VAL A 16 -6.21 -39.48 -14.44
C VAL A 16 -6.54 -40.97 -14.60
N ARG A 17 -7.23 -41.35 -15.68
CA ARG A 17 -7.51 -42.77 -15.99
C ARG A 17 -6.24 -43.53 -16.38
N GLU A 18 -5.35 -42.92 -17.16
CA GLU A 18 -4.01 -43.43 -17.47
C GLU A 18 -3.17 -43.62 -16.20
N LEU A 19 -3.09 -42.61 -15.33
CA LEU A 19 -2.36 -42.69 -14.05
C LEU A 19 -2.86 -43.80 -13.12
N ILE A 20 -4.19 -44.04 -13.10
CA ILE A 20 -4.80 -45.17 -12.39
C ILE A 20 -4.42 -46.50 -13.08
N ALA A 21 -4.42 -46.55 -14.42
CA ALA A 21 -4.07 -47.74 -15.18
C ALA A 21 -2.61 -48.16 -14.99
N VAL A 22 -1.68 -47.20 -14.94
CA VAL A 22 -0.26 -47.45 -14.66
C VAL A 22 0.07 -47.57 -13.17
N LYS A 23 -0.95 -47.54 -12.28
CA LYS A 23 -0.83 -47.61 -10.81
C LYS A 23 0.06 -46.51 -10.20
N ALA A 24 0.29 -45.41 -10.91
CA ALA A 24 1.03 -44.25 -10.39
C ALA A 24 0.26 -43.55 -9.26
N ILE A 25 -1.07 -43.66 -9.27
CA ILE A 25 -1.95 -43.25 -8.17
C ILE A 25 -2.91 -44.41 -7.82
N PRO A 26 -3.30 -44.57 -6.53
CA PRO A 26 -4.23 -45.62 -6.14
C PRO A 26 -5.57 -45.47 -6.86
N ARG A 27 -6.22 -46.60 -7.13
CA ARG A 27 -7.54 -46.64 -7.76
C ARG A 27 -8.52 -45.87 -6.87
N VAL A 28 -8.86 -44.65 -7.27
CA VAL A 28 -9.90 -43.87 -6.61
C VAL A 28 -11.22 -44.56 -6.92
N ALA A 29 -11.71 -45.36 -5.97
CA ALA A 29 -13.05 -45.91 -6.05
C ALA A 29 -14.02 -44.73 -6.03
N TYR A 30 -14.59 -44.41 -7.19
CA TYR A 30 -15.74 -43.53 -7.27
C TYR A 30 -16.95 -44.29 -6.73
N ASP A 31 -17.12 -44.29 -5.40
CA ASP A 31 -18.46 -44.45 -4.86
C ASP A 31 -19.19 -43.12 -5.06
N SER A 32 -19.93 -43.05 -6.17
CA SER A 32 -20.65 -41.85 -6.61
C SER A 32 -21.78 -41.41 -5.66
N SER A 33 -21.97 -42.08 -4.53
CA SER A 33 -23.05 -41.79 -3.59
C SER A 33 -22.78 -40.62 -2.62
N LEU A 34 -21.53 -40.17 -2.46
CA LEU A 34 -21.17 -39.19 -1.42
C LEU A 34 -20.85 -37.77 -1.88
N ILE A 35 -20.90 -37.48 -3.19
CA ILE A 35 -20.81 -36.11 -3.70
C ILE A 35 -22.06 -35.80 -4.51
N ALA A 36 -23.19 -35.67 -3.81
CA ALA A 36 -24.32 -34.93 -4.33
C ALA A 36 -24.06 -33.43 -4.12
N PRO A 37 -24.28 -32.56 -5.12
CA PRO A 37 -24.40 -31.13 -4.86
C PRO A 37 -25.48 -30.93 -3.78
N PRO A 38 -25.34 -29.94 -2.87
CA PRO A 38 -26.37 -29.66 -1.88
C PRO A 38 -27.73 -29.60 -2.59
N PRO A 39 -28.75 -30.35 -2.14
CA PRO A 39 -30.00 -30.56 -2.89
C PRO A 39 -30.81 -29.29 -3.17
N ALA A 40 -30.34 -28.13 -2.74
CA ALA A 40 -31.07 -26.87 -2.81
C ALA A 40 -30.71 -25.95 -3.98
N ASN A 41 -29.58 -26.07 -4.69
CA ASN A 41 -29.17 -25.01 -5.65
C ASN A 41 -28.37 -25.50 -6.86
N VAL A 42 -28.84 -26.53 -7.58
CA VAL A 42 -28.27 -26.83 -8.91
C VAL A 42 -29.04 -26.02 -9.96
N VAL A 43 -28.41 -24.95 -10.41
CA VAL A 43 -28.95 -24.08 -11.45
C VAL A 43 -28.44 -24.57 -12.81
N ARG A 44 -29.34 -25.11 -13.63
CA ARG A 44 -29.03 -25.47 -15.03
C ARG A 44 -29.45 -24.32 -15.94
N ILE A 45 -28.50 -23.53 -16.40
CA ILE A 45 -28.72 -22.52 -17.46
C ILE A 45 -28.20 -23.10 -18.77
N ARG A 46 -28.99 -23.07 -19.84
CA ARG A 46 -28.49 -23.44 -21.17
C ARG A 46 -27.62 -22.30 -21.70
N ARG A 47 -26.53 -22.65 -22.38
CA ARG A 47 -25.50 -21.71 -22.85
C ARG A 47 -26.08 -20.55 -23.68
N GLU A 48 -27.14 -20.84 -24.43
CA GLU A 48 -27.89 -19.90 -25.26
C GLU A 48 -28.53 -18.78 -24.41
N ASP A 49 -29.12 -19.14 -23.27
CA ASP A 49 -29.82 -18.19 -22.37
C ASP A 49 -28.85 -17.23 -21.64
N ALA A 50 -27.60 -17.67 -21.41
CA ALA A 50 -26.55 -16.87 -20.78
C ALA A 50 -25.91 -15.84 -21.73
N LEU A 51 -25.93 -16.12 -23.04
CA LEU A 51 -25.40 -15.23 -24.08
C LEU A 51 -26.39 -14.12 -24.45
N ASP A 52 -27.70 -14.40 -24.36
CA ASP A 52 -28.76 -13.45 -24.70
C ASP A 52 -29.25 -12.59 -23.51
N GLY A 53 -28.58 -12.66 -22.36
CA GLY A 53 -28.87 -11.83 -21.18
C GLY A 53 -30.20 -12.13 -20.49
N ARG A 54 -30.82 -13.30 -20.73
CA ARG A 54 -32.09 -13.70 -20.13
C ARG A 54 -31.88 -14.73 -19.02
N VAL A 55 -31.27 -14.31 -17.92
CA VAL A 55 -31.20 -15.13 -16.70
C VAL A 55 -32.51 -14.99 -15.92
N PRO A 56 -33.17 -16.08 -15.49
CA PRO A 56 -34.36 -16.01 -14.66
C PRO A 56 -34.10 -15.23 -13.35
N ALA A 57 -34.99 -14.32 -12.97
CA ALA A 57 -34.82 -13.40 -11.83
C ALA A 57 -34.52 -14.09 -10.48
N ALA A 58 -34.94 -15.34 -10.30
CA ALA A 58 -34.63 -16.14 -9.10
C ALA A 58 -33.17 -16.62 -9.02
N LEU A 59 -32.42 -16.52 -10.12
CA LEU A 59 -31.04 -16.94 -10.29
C LEU A 59 -30.06 -15.76 -10.34
N GLU A 60 -30.58 -14.53 -10.32
CA GLU A 60 -29.77 -13.32 -10.15
C GLU A 60 -29.15 -13.33 -8.74
N PRO A 61 -27.82 -13.16 -8.60
CA PRO A 61 -27.19 -13.00 -7.30
C PRO A 61 -27.85 -11.84 -6.55
N LYS A 62 -28.20 -12.04 -5.27
CA LYS A 62 -28.79 -11.00 -4.38
C LYS A 62 -27.90 -9.77 -4.13
N SER A 63 -26.84 -9.56 -4.92
CA SER A 63 -26.02 -8.35 -4.94
C SER A 63 -26.26 -7.45 -6.16
N PHE A 64 -27.19 -7.79 -7.06
CA PHE A 64 -27.63 -6.86 -8.10
C PHE A 64 -28.61 -5.85 -7.51
N ASN A 65 -28.08 -4.81 -6.89
CA ASN A 65 -28.84 -3.59 -6.70
C ASN A 65 -28.98 -2.91 -8.06
N ARG A 66 -30.17 -2.93 -8.68
CA ARG A 66 -30.43 -2.41 -10.03
C ARG A 66 -30.06 -0.92 -10.23
N GLU A 67 -29.84 -0.17 -9.15
CA GLU A 67 -29.44 1.23 -9.18
C GLU A 67 -27.95 1.47 -8.87
N SER A 68 -27.20 0.43 -8.47
CA SER A 68 -25.77 0.52 -8.21
C SER A 68 -25.05 -0.67 -8.85
N ASP A 69 -24.33 -0.40 -9.93
CA ASP A 69 -23.52 -1.37 -10.70
C ASP A 69 -22.24 -1.80 -9.93
N SER A 70 -22.38 -2.13 -8.65
CA SER A 70 -21.28 -2.22 -7.71
C SER A 70 -20.59 -3.58 -7.77
N TYR A 71 -19.74 -3.75 -8.79
CA TYR A 71 -18.70 -4.79 -8.79
C TYR A 71 -17.28 -4.26 -8.54
N ASN A 72 -17.15 -2.96 -8.27
CA ASN A 72 -16.32 -2.29 -7.24
C ASN A 72 -16.07 -0.83 -7.69
N ASP A 73 -16.96 0.10 -7.31
CA ASP A 73 -16.76 1.56 -7.54
C ASP A 73 -15.49 2.13 -6.87
N GLU A 74 -14.82 1.28 -6.11
CA GLU A 74 -13.67 1.57 -5.28
C GLU A 74 -12.35 1.09 -5.89
N LEU A 75 -12.36 0.61 -7.14
CA LEU A 75 -11.15 0.33 -7.91
C LEU A 75 -10.93 1.40 -8.97
N LEU A 76 -9.66 1.65 -9.30
CA LEU A 76 -9.32 2.61 -10.36
C LEU A 76 -9.64 2.06 -11.76
N GLU A 77 -9.46 0.77 -11.96
CA GLU A 77 -9.66 0.08 -13.23
C GLU A 77 -10.84 -0.88 -13.16
N ASP A 78 -11.61 -0.95 -14.25
CA ASP A 78 -12.71 -1.89 -14.37
C ASP A 78 -12.24 -3.30 -14.70
N ILE A 79 -12.95 -4.25 -14.10
CA ILE A 79 -12.79 -5.69 -14.28
C ILE A 79 -13.57 -6.09 -15.54
N SER A 80 -12.86 -6.44 -16.61
CA SER A 80 -13.48 -6.99 -17.84
C SER A 80 -13.74 -8.49 -17.69
N LEU A 81 -14.88 -8.99 -18.18
CA LEU A 81 -15.29 -10.40 -18.09
C LEU A 81 -15.16 -11.16 -19.43
N VAL A 82 -14.59 -10.52 -20.46
CA VAL A 82 -14.69 -11.01 -21.86
C VAL A 82 -13.41 -11.72 -22.33
N HIS A 83 -12.30 -11.63 -21.58
CA HIS A 83 -10.99 -12.15 -22.00
C HIS A 83 -10.61 -13.47 -21.31
N SER A 84 -9.67 -14.21 -21.92
CA SER A 84 -9.13 -15.46 -21.38
C SER A 84 -8.41 -15.23 -20.03
N ASP A 85 -8.52 -16.16 -19.07
CA ASP A 85 -8.17 -15.93 -17.65
C ASP A 85 -6.74 -15.43 -17.39
N GLU A 86 -5.75 -15.88 -18.19
CA GLU A 86 -4.34 -15.58 -17.96
C GLU A 86 -3.87 -14.26 -18.58
N GLU A 87 -4.31 -13.97 -19.81
CA GLU A 87 -4.09 -12.67 -20.45
C GLU A 87 -4.84 -11.58 -19.68
N TYR A 88 -6.07 -11.88 -19.26
CA TYR A 88 -6.91 -10.96 -18.50
C TYR A 88 -6.26 -10.49 -17.19
N LEU A 89 -5.77 -11.42 -16.35
CA LEU A 89 -5.17 -11.05 -15.06
C LEU A 89 -3.88 -10.25 -15.22
N SER A 90 -3.07 -10.60 -16.21
CA SER A 90 -1.82 -9.90 -16.51
C SER A 90 -2.08 -8.50 -17.07
N GLU A 91 -3.02 -8.36 -18.01
CA GLU A 91 -3.45 -7.08 -18.55
C GLU A 91 -4.08 -6.19 -17.46
N TYR A 92 -4.97 -6.76 -16.64
CA TYR A 92 -5.60 -6.02 -15.54
C TYR A 92 -4.59 -5.56 -14.49
N GLN A 93 -3.65 -6.42 -14.08
CA GLN A 93 -2.55 -6.03 -13.21
C GLN A 93 -1.71 -4.91 -13.84
N GLY A 94 -1.46 -4.97 -15.14
CA GLY A 94 -0.75 -3.95 -15.91
C GLY A 94 -1.47 -2.61 -15.90
N ARG A 95 -2.78 -2.59 -16.25
CA ARG A 95 -3.61 -1.38 -16.22
C ARG A 95 -3.66 -0.76 -14.82
N LEU A 96 -3.88 -1.58 -13.79
CA LEU A 96 -3.97 -1.11 -12.41
C LEU A 96 -2.62 -0.59 -11.88
N SER A 97 -1.51 -1.24 -12.23
CA SER A 97 -0.16 -0.79 -11.86
C SER A 97 0.15 0.55 -12.53
N HIS A 98 -0.12 0.65 -13.83
CA HIS A 98 0.04 1.89 -14.58
C HIS A 98 -0.81 3.03 -14.01
N ALA A 99 -2.03 2.73 -13.53
CA ALA A 99 -2.86 3.70 -12.83
C ALA A 99 -2.21 4.26 -11.57
N MET A 100 -1.78 3.36 -10.69
CA MET A 100 -1.15 3.72 -9.42
C MET A 100 0.17 4.48 -9.64
N GLU A 101 0.99 4.06 -10.60
CA GLU A 101 2.25 4.71 -10.98
C GLU A 101 2.04 6.10 -11.55
N THR A 102 1.03 6.29 -12.41
CA THR A 102 0.70 7.61 -12.97
C THR A 102 0.31 8.58 -11.85
N ILE A 103 -0.56 8.15 -10.92
CA ILE A 103 -0.98 8.97 -9.79
C ILE A 103 0.20 9.29 -8.87
N GLN A 104 1.05 8.31 -8.58
CA GLN A 104 2.26 8.50 -7.79
C GLN A 104 3.19 9.53 -8.44
N LYS A 105 3.42 9.42 -9.75
CA LYS A 105 4.25 10.34 -10.52
C LYS A 105 3.72 11.78 -10.48
N CYS A 106 2.41 11.98 -10.66
CA CYS A 106 1.79 13.30 -10.56
C CYS A 106 1.97 13.91 -9.15
N ALA A 107 1.74 13.13 -8.09
CA ALA A 107 1.88 13.60 -6.72
C ALA A 107 3.35 13.90 -6.36
N LEU A 108 4.30 13.06 -6.81
CA LEU A 108 5.72 13.30 -6.63
C LEU A 108 6.19 14.54 -7.39
N GLY A 109 5.70 14.75 -8.62
CA GLY A 109 5.98 15.93 -9.41
C GLY A 109 5.56 17.23 -8.71
N GLU A 110 4.40 17.25 -8.04
CA GLU A 110 3.99 18.39 -7.22
C GLU A 110 4.95 18.66 -6.06
N ILE A 111 5.38 17.62 -5.33
CA ILE A 111 6.32 17.80 -4.21
C ILE A 111 7.66 18.33 -4.70
N VAL A 112 8.20 17.78 -5.79
CA VAL A 112 9.47 18.24 -6.37
C VAL A 112 9.38 19.71 -6.79
N GLU A 113 8.27 20.12 -7.40
CA GLU A 113 8.04 21.52 -7.77
C GLU A 113 7.94 22.43 -6.55
N LEU A 114 7.25 22.00 -5.50
CA LEU A 114 7.13 22.74 -4.25
C LEU A 114 8.49 22.90 -3.55
N GLU A 115 9.30 21.84 -3.48
CA GLU A 115 10.67 21.89 -2.98
C GLU A 115 11.53 22.89 -3.78
N ARG A 116 11.41 22.89 -5.12
CA ARG A 116 12.08 23.86 -6.00
C ARG A 116 11.67 25.29 -5.67
N MET A 117 10.37 25.56 -5.56
CA MET A 117 9.85 26.89 -5.19
C MET A 117 10.36 27.31 -3.81
N ARG A 118 10.40 26.39 -2.84
CA ARG A 118 10.93 26.67 -1.50
C ARG A 118 12.42 27.00 -1.52
N ALA A 119 13.22 26.26 -2.28
CA ALA A 119 14.64 26.54 -2.45
C ALA A 119 14.86 27.92 -3.09
N GLU A 120 14.10 28.24 -4.14
CA GLU A 120 14.14 29.55 -4.78
C GLU A 120 13.71 30.68 -3.83
N GLY A 121 12.69 30.45 -3.01
CA GLY A 121 12.23 31.40 -2.00
C GLY A 121 13.34 31.74 -0.99
N ARG A 122 14.06 30.72 -0.49
CA ARG A 122 15.22 30.93 0.40
C ARG A 122 16.31 31.74 -0.29
N ARG A 123 16.67 31.37 -1.53
CA ARG A 123 17.68 32.08 -2.32
C ARG A 123 17.33 33.56 -2.53
N LEU A 124 16.07 33.85 -2.85
CA LEU A 124 15.59 35.23 -3.03
C LEU A 124 15.61 36.03 -1.74
N ILE A 125 15.23 35.42 -0.60
CA ILE A 125 15.29 36.08 0.71
C ILE A 125 16.75 36.43 1.05
N GLU A 126 17.67 35.47 0.90
CA GLU A 126 19.10 35.65 1.18
C GLU A 126 19.75 36.70 0.25
N ALA A 127 19.34 36.77 -1.01
CA ALA A 127 19.87 37.72 -1.99
C ALA A 127 19.30 39.15 -1.82
N THR A 128 18.21 39.32 -1.08
CA THR A 128 17.54 40.60 -0.91
C THR A 128 18.08 41.36 0.30
N ASP A 129 18.65 42.56 0.09
CA ASP A 129 19.07 43.44 1.19
C ASP A 129 17.85 44.03 1.90
N TYR A 130 17.36 43.31 2.92
CA TYR A 130 16.21 43.74 3.71
C TYR A 130 16.48 45.02 4.51
N GLU A 131 17.71 45.27 4.96
CA GLU A 131 18.03 46.50 5.68
C GLU A 131 17.98 47.73 4.74
N ALA A 132 18.32 47.57 3.45
CA ALA A 132 18.04 48.58 2.45
C ALA A 132 16.53 48.83 2.26
N LEU A 133 15.73 47.78 2.14
CA LEU A 133 14.26 47.92 2.04
C LEU A 133 13.69 48.67 3.25
N LYS A 134 14.13 48.31 4.46
CA LYS A 134 13.66 48.89 5.72
C LYS A 134 13.97 50.39 5.84
N ARG A 135 15.10 50.85 5.30
CA ARG A 135 15.42 52.28 5.23
C ARG A 135 14.38 53.04 4.39
N GLU A 136 13.92 52.44 3.29
CA GLU A 136 12.89 53.03 2.42
C GLU A 136 11.48 53.02 3.03
N PHE A 137 11.22 52.20 4.06
CA PHE A 137 9.93 52.24 4.76
C PHE A 137 9.81 53.46 5.68
N SER A 138 10.95 53.92 6.19
CA SER A 138 11.04 54.99 7.20
C SER A 138 11.33 56.36 6.60
N SER A 139 11.74 56.42 5.33
CA SER A 139 11.98 57.67 4.62
C SER A 139 10.68 58.48 4.56
N ARG A 140 10.67 59.68 5.15
CA ARG A 140 9.57 60.65 4.99
C ARG A 140 9.70 61.24 3.59
N PRO A 141 8.81 60.93 2.63
CA PRO A 141 8.89 61.59 1.34
C PRO A 141 8.13 62.91 1.42
N GLY A 142 8.65 63.94 0.76
CA GLY A 142 7.95 65.21 0.54
C GLY A 142 6.66 65.08 -0.29
N SER A 143 6.36 63.88 -0.82
CA SER A 143 5.19 63.61 -1.67
C SER A 143 4.79 62.13 -1.63
N ARG A 144 3.48 61.83 -1.58
CA ARG A 144 2.92 60.45 -1.53
C ARG A 144 3.42 59.52 -2.65
N GLY A 145 3.91 60.03 -3.78
CA GLY A 145 4.33 59.25 -4.96
C GLY A 145 5.77 58.71 -4.97
N MET A 146 6.59 59.02 -3.95
CA MET A 146 8.00 58.57 -3.89
C MET A 146 8.26 57.47 -2.85
N ARG A 147 7.23 56.92 -2.18
CA ARG A 147 7.43 55.82 -1.23
C ARG A 147 7.76 54.53 -1.95
N TYR A 148 8.61 53.71 -1.30
CA TYR A 148 8.94 52.35 -1.73
C TYR A 148 9.49 52.27 -3.15
N ARG A 149 10.25 53.27 -3.61
CA ARG A 149 10.94 53.23 -4.89
C ARG A 149 12.38 52.78 -4.69
N ASP A 150 12.84 51.88 -5.54
CA ASP A 150 14.25 51.49 -5.58
C ASP A 150 15.09 52.72 -5.98
N PRO A 151 16.11 53.10 -5.19
CA PRO A 151 16.91 54.29 -5.48
C PRO A 151 17.77 54.17 -6.74
N THR A 152 18.03 52.95 -7.21
CA THR A 152 18.85 52.63 -8.38
C THR A 152 18.02 52.63 -9.65
N THR A 153 16.85 51.99 -9.62
CA THR A 153 16.00 51.81 -10.82
C THR A 153 14.87 52.82 -10.89
N GLY A 154 14.51 53.45 -9.77
CA GLY A 154 13.34 54.33 -9.66
C GLY A 154 11.99 53.60 -9.65
N VAL A 155 11.98 52.28 -9.85
CA VAL A 155 10.78 51.43 -9.92
C VAL A 155 10.25 51.13 -8.53
N HIS A 156 8.93 51.01 -8.38
CA HIS A 156 8.32 50.66 -7.11
C HIS A 156 8.67 49.22 -6.66
N LEU A 157 9.22 49.07 -5.45
CA LEU A 157 9.78 47.84 -4.89
C LEU A 157 8.76 46.70 -4.74
N PHE A 158 7.48 47.04 -4.57
CA PHE A 158 6.39 46.09 -4.28
C PHE A 158 5.21 46.15 -5.24
N ASP A 159 5.25 47.03 -6.24
CA ASP A 159 4.12 47.17 -7.16
C ASP A 159 4.30 46.18 -8.31
N GLU A 160 3.29 45.35 -8.53
CA GLU A 160 3.31 44.35 -9.60
C GLU A 160 3.25 45.02 -10.98
N ASP A 161 2.55 46.15 -11.09
CA ASP A 161 2.35 46.85 -12.36
C ASP A 161 3.64 47.52 -12.87
N GLU A 162 4.55 47.89 -11.97
CA GLU A 162 5.84 48.46 -12.36
C GLU A 162 6.93 47.40 -12.60
N ALA A 163 6.62 46.11 -12.41
CA ALA A 163 7.47 44.96 -12.76
C ALA A 163 8.93 45.01 -12.22
N HIS A 164 9.09 45.35 -10.94
CA HIS A 164 10.41 45.37 -10.30
C HIS A 164 11.13 44.00 -10.43
N PRO A 165 12.42 43.95 -10.84
CA PRO A 165 13.11 42.69 -11.11
C PRO A 165 13.24 41.78 -9.88
N ASN A 166 13.28 42.37 -8.68
CA ASN A 166 13.30 41.65 -7.40
C ASN A 166 11.96 41.70 -6.63
N LEU A 167 10.82 41.95 -7.30
CA LEU A 167 9.52 42.07 -6.64
C LEU A 167 9.21 40.91 -5.68
N LEU A 168 9.40 39.67 -6.16
CA LEU A 168 9.14 38.48 -5.35
C LEU A 168 10.09 38.40 -4.15
N GLY A 169 11.39 38.65 -4.34
CA GLY A 169 12.37 38.66 -3.26
C GLY A 169 12.03 39.70 -2.19
N ASN A 170 11.69 40.92 -2.61
CA ASN A 170 11.27 42.00 -1.71
C ASN A 170 10.05 41.60 -0.86
N LEU A 171 9.01 41.03 -1.48
CA LEU A 171 7.80 40.58 -0.78
C LEU A 171 8.08 39.40 0.16
N LEU A 172 8.90 38.43 -0.25
CA LEU A 172 9.28 37.30 0.59
C LEU A 172 10.12 37.74 1.79
N SER A 173 11.09 38.63 1.61
CA SER A 173 11.90 39.19 2.70
C SER A 173 11.05 40.01 3.67
N LEU A 174 10.05 40.75 3.18
CA LEU A 174 9.10 41.44 4.05
C LEU A 174 8.33 40.46 4.95
N VAL A 175 7.81 39.36 4.37
CA VAL A 175 7.10 38.34 5.15
C VAL A 175 8.05 37.63 6.13
N HIS A 176 9.26 37.29 5.69
CA HIS A 176 10.25 36.61 6.51
C HIS A 176 10.67 37.43 7.73
N HIS A 177 11.02 38.71 7.55
CA HIS A 177 11.59 39.55 8.60
C HIS A 177 10.56 40.30 9.45
N GLU A 178 9.38 40.65 8.92
CA GLU A 178 8.37 41.41 9.68
C GLU A 178 7.13 40.59 10.08
N MET A 179 6.87 39.47 9.41
CA MET A 179 5.67 38.66 9.63
C MET A 179 5.99 37.23 10.10
N ASP A 180 7.19 36.98 10.60
CA ASP A 180 7.63 35.69 11.15
C ASP A 180 7.52 34.54 10.13
N GLY A 181 7.72 34.85 8.84
CA GLY A 181 7.69 33.88 7.76
C GLY A 181 6.29 33.44 7.30
N ILE A 182 5.22 34.00 7.89
CA ILE A 182 3.83 33.69 7.49
C ILE A 182 3.12 34.98 7.09
N PRO A 183 2.51 35.06 5.89
CA PRO A 183 1.79 36.27 5.48
C PRO A 183 0.71 36.65 6.51
N LYS A 184 0.60 37.95 6.83
CA LYS A 184 -0.42 38.52 7.73
C LYS A 184 -1.30 39.51 6.96
N GLN A 185 -2.60 39.55 7.26
CA GLN A 185 -3.51 40.53 6.65
C GLN A 185 -3.25 41.93 7.20
N TYR A 186 -3.29 42.94 6.34
CA TYR A 186 -3.17 44.33 6.79
C TYR A 186 -4.53 44.85 7.27
N ASP A 187 -5.57 44.60 6.48
CA ASP A 187 -6.95 44.96 6.76
C ASP A 187 -7.76 43.71 7.17
N LYS A 188 -8.65 43.86 8.16
CA LYS A 188 -9.55 42.79 8.63
C LYS A 188 -10.99 43.27 8.53
N THR A 189 -11.81 42.53 7.78
CA THR A 189 -13.25 42.80 7.70
C THR A 189 -14.00 41.98 8.73
N LEU A 190 -14.83 42.63 9.54
CA LEU A 190 -15.61 42.06 10.64
C LEU A 190 -17.09 42.37 10.43
N SER A 191 -17.97 41.46 10.82
CA SER A 191 -19.40 41.76 10.93
C SER A 191 -19.68 42.34 12.31
N VAL A 192 -20.09 43.60 12.37
CA VAL A 192 -20.48 44.30 13.60
C VAL A 192 -21.93 44.75 13.40
N ASP A 193 -22.84 44.25 14.25
CA ASP A 193 -24.28 44.53 14.17
C ASP A 193 -24.91 44.23 12.80
N GLY A 194 -24.45 43.17 12.13
CA GLY A 194 -24.92 42.77 10.80
C GLY A 194 -24.37 43.61 9.64
N LYS A 195 -23.49 44.60 9.92
CA LYS A 195 -22.78 45.39 8.91
C LYS A 195 -21.30 45.00 8.83
N LEU A 196 -20.79 44.87 7.60
CA LEU A 196 -19.37 44.62 7.38
C LEU A 196 -18.57 45.91 7.61
N THR A 197 -17.64 45.86 8.56
CA THR A 197 -16.73 46.95 8.89
C THR A 197 -15.29 46.48 8.71
N THR A 198 -14.49 47.25 7.99
CA THR A 198 -13.05 46.96 7.80
C THR A 198 -12.22 47.76 8.80
N ILE A 199 -11.35 47.07 9.54
CA ILE A 199 -10.39 47.68 10.45
C ILE A 199 -8.96 47.40 9.98
N THR A 200 -8.08 48.38 10.09
CA THR A 200 -6.65 48.20 9.83
C THR A 200 -5.97 47.67 11.09
N VAL A 201 -5.37 46.47 10.99
CA VAL A 201 -4.80 45.73 12.12
C VAL A 201 -3.37 46.19 12.44
N HIS A 202 -2.59 46.54 11.41
CA HIS A 202 -1.17 46.90 11.54
C HIS A 202 -0.91 48.37 11.19
N LYS A 203 -1.58 49.29 11.90
CA LYS A 203 -1.39 50.74 11.70
C LYS A 203 0.09 51.12 11.76
N GLY A 204 0.56 51.86 10.75
CA GLY A 204 1.97 52.26 10.61
C GLY A 204 2.83 51.37 9.71
N ARG A 205 2.34 50.18 9.30
CA ARG A 205 3.05 49.27 8.38
C ARG A 205 2.36 49.14 7.02
N PHE A 206 2.13 50.25 6.35
CA PHE A 206 1.36 50.27 5.09
C PHE A 206 1.96 49.37 4.01
N HIS A 207 3.27 49.16 4.00
CA HIS A 207 3.96 48.26 3.07
C HIS A 207 3.47 46.80 3.16
N TRP A 208 2.88 46.39 4.28
CA TRP A 208 2.24 45.07 4.40
C TRP A 208 1.04 44.90 3.48
N LYS A 209 0.40 46.01 3.06
CA LYS A 209 -0.72 45.99 2.13
C LYS A 209 -0.34 45.43 0.75
N TYR A 210 0.92 45.57 0.33
CA TYR A 210 1.40 44.99 -0.91
C TYR A 210 1.49 43.46 -0.86
N VAL A 211 1.70 42.85 0.31
CA VAL A 211 1.60 41.39 0.49
C VAL A 211 0.15 40.92 0.29
N GLU A 212 -0.81 41.72 0.75
CA GLU A 212 -2.24 41.45 0.55
C GLU A 212 -2.66 41.61 -0.91
N TRP A 213 -2.22 42.67 -1.58
CA TRP A 213 -2.48 42.90 -3.00
C TRP A 213 -1.84 41.87 -3.91
N PHE A 214 -0.57 41.53 -3.68
CA PHE A 214 0.12 40.51 -4.46
C PHE A 214 -0.57 39.14 -4.33
N GLY A 215 -1.07 38.84 -3.13
CA GLY A 215 -1.87 37.66 -2.85
C GLY A 215 -1.06 36.56 -2.18
N LYS A 216 -1.44 36.25 -0.93
CA LYS A 216 -0.75 35.27 -0.08
C LYS A 216 -0.50 33.91 -0.74
N THR A 217 -1.44 33.38 -1.52
CA THR A 217 -1.34 32.06 -2.15
C THR A 217 -0.15 31.93 -3.10
N ARG A 218 0.31 33.03 -3.69
CA ARG A 218 1.50 33.06 -4.56
C ARG A 218 2.81 32.99 -3.79
N LEU A 219 2.79 33.31 -2.49
CA LEU A 219 3.98 33.35 -1.63
C LEU A 219 4.18 32.05 -0.84
N LEU A 220 3.10 31.33 -0.52
CA LEU A 220 3.16 30.20 0.44
C LEU A 220 4.15 29.10 0.06
N SER A 221 4.23 28.73 -1.22
CA SER A 221 5.16 27.69 -1.66
C SER A 221 6.62 28.13 -1.52
N TYR A 222 6.94 29.39 -1.79
CA TYR A 222 8.28 29.95 -1.60
C TYR A 222 8.63 30.08 -0.11
N LEU A 223 7.64 30.38 0.72
CA LEU A 223 7.79 30.49 2.18
C LEU A 223 7.81 29.13 2.90
N GLY A 224 7.53 28.03 2.19
CA GLY A 224 7.47 26.69 2.79
C GLY A 224 6.31 26.57 3.78
N VAL A 225 5.17 27.16 3.45
CA VAL A 225 3.96 27.09 4.27
C VAL A 225 3.01 26.07 3.65
N MET A 226 2.68 25.04 4.42
CA MET A 226 1.78 23.98 3.99
C MET A 226 0.41 24.52 3.56
N THR A 227 -0.05 24.05 2.40
CA THR A 227 -1.38 24.35 1.83
C THR A 227 -2.18 23.06 1.70
N SER A 228 -3.51 23.14 1.61
CA SER A 228 -4.32 21.93 1.43
C SER A 228 -4.02 21.17 0.12
N PRO A 229 -3.73 21.81 -1.04
CA PRO A 229 -3.25 21.09 -2.23
C PRO A 229 -1.95 20.30 -1.98
N ALA A 230 -0.95 20.93 -1.34
CA ALA A 230 0.33 20.30 -1.04
C ALA A 230 0.13 19.11 -0.09
N ALA A 231 -0.66 19.29 0.97
CA ALA A 231 -1.01 18.22 1.90
C ALA A 231 -1.67 17.03 1.18
N VAL A 232 -2.56 17.28 0.22
CA VAL A 232 -3.21 16.21 -0.56
C VAL A 232 -2.20 15.41 -1.38
N ALA A 233 -1.21 16.04 -2.02
CA ALA A 233 -0.16 15.32 -2.73
C ALA A 233 0.63 14.38 -1.79
N CYS A 234 0.99 14.85 -0.59
CA CYS A 234 1.63 14.03 0.44
C CYS A 234 0.74 12.86 0.87
N ILE A 235 -0.55 13.11 1.13
CA ILE A 235 -1.53 12.08 1.51
C ILE A 235 -1.65 11.01 0.43
N VAL A 236 -1.71 11.41 -0.85
CA VAL A 236 -1.78 10.46 -1.98
C VAL A 236 -0.56 9.53 -1.98
N LEU A 237 0.65 10.07 -1.85
CA LEU A 237 1.87 9.27 -1.82
C LEU A 237 1.90 8.31 -0.62
N LEU A 238 1.58 8.80 0.58
CA LEU A 238 1.53 7.97 1.79
C LEU A 238 0.48 6.84 1.68
N MET A 239 -0.66 7.10 1.04
CA MET A 239 -1.69 6.08 0.81
C MET A 239 -1.28 5.02 -0.22
N ILE A 240 -0.49 5.41 -1.23
CA ILE A 240 0.05 4.48 -2.23
C ILE A 240 1.14 3.60 -1.62
N GLU A 241 2.09 4.19 -0.90
CA GLU A 241 3.21 3.48 -0.26
C GLU A 241 2.74 2.58 0.89
N HIS A 242 1.66 2.98 1.58
CA HIS A 242 1.18 2.30 2.77
C HIS A 242 -0.34 2.03 2.76
N PRO A 243 -0.84 1.09 1.93
CA PRO A 243 -2.25 0.67 1.93
C PRO A 243 -2.74 0.15 3.30
N ARG A 244 -1.82 -0.18 4.22
CA ARG A 244 -2.09 -0.54 5.61
C ARG A 244 -2.78 0.57 6.38
N LEU A 245 -2.46 1.83 6.08
CA LEU A 245 -2.99 3.02 6.73
C LEU A 245 -4.41 3.34 6.26
N ASN A 246 -5.29 3.64 7.21
CA ASN A 246 -6.64 4.09 6.88
C ASN A 246 -6.61 5.58 6.55
N ALA A 247 -7.30 6.00 5.49
CA ALA A 247 -7.38 7.40 5.08
C ALA A 247 -7.79 8.32 6.24
N THR A 248 -8.89 8.02 6.95
CA THR A 248 -9.34 8.82 8.10
C THR A 248 -8.29 8.88 9.22
N SER A 249 -7.56 7.79 9.48
CA SER A 249 -6.47 7.78 10.47
C SER A 249 -5.34 8.73 10.06
N LEU A 250 -4.96 8.72 8.79
CA LEU A 250 -3.94 9.63 8.26
C LEU A 250 -4.40 11.08 8.27
N LEU A 251 -5.63 11.38 7.86
CA LEU A 251 -6.20 12.73 7.85
C LEU A 251 -6.35 13.32 9.26
N ARG A 252 -6.48 12.49 10.29
CA ARG A 252 -6.61 12.89 11.70
C ARG A 252 -5.33 12.73 12.50
N ALA A 253 -4.21 12.38 11.85
CA ALA A 253 -2.96 12.12 12.53
C ALA A 253 -2.53 13.30 13.41
N GLU A 254 -1.99 12.99 14.58
CA GLU A 254 -1.48 13.93 15.57
C GLU A 254 0.00 13.60 15.79
N LEU A 255 0.86 14.61 15.79
CA LEU A 255 2.29 14.45 16.06
C LEU A 255 2.53 14.10 17.52
N GLU A 256 1.80 14.77 18.40
CA GLU A 256 1.98 14.75 19.84
C GLU A 256 0.65 14.43 20.54
N ASP A 257 0.74 13.80 21.70
CA ASP A 257 -0.40 13.65 22.59
C ASP A 257 -0.71 14.97 23.35
N LYS A 258 -1.66 14.90 24.29
CA LYS A 258 -2.05 16.07 25.11
C LYS A 258 -0.97 16.51 26.11
N GLN A 259 0.02 15.67 26.35
CA GLN A 259 1.13 15.90 27.29
C GLN A 259 2.39 16.39 26.55
N GLY A 260 2.33 16.49 25.21
CA GLY A 260 3.44 16.93 24.36
C GLY A 260 4.39 15.80 23.97
N GLN A 261 4.06 14.54 24.26
CA GLN A 261 4.89 13.40 23.86
C GLN A 261 4.69 13.08 22.38
N GLN A 262 5.78 12.89 21.63
CA GLN A 262 5.73 12.46 20.23
C GLN A 262 5.09 11.07 20.11
N ILE A 263 4.04 10.95 19.30
CA ILE A 263 3.28 9.72 19.09
C ILE A 263 3.19 9.30 17.61
N LEU A 264 3.42 10.21 16.65
CA LEU A 264 3.30 9.86 15.23
C LEU A 264 4.54 9.14 14.72
N LEU A 265 5.71 9.75 14.88
CA LEU A 265 6.98 9.25 14.34
C LEU A 265 7.84 8.77 15.50
N LEU A 266 8.06 7.46 15.55
CA LEU A 266 8.82 6.80 16.60
C LEU A 266 10.05 6.11 15.97
N PRO A 267 11.21 6.12 16.64
CA PRO A 267 12.36 5.35 16.20
C PRO A 267 12.02 3.84 16.25
N ALA A 268 12.52 3.10 15.27
CA ALA A 268 12.41 1.66 15.21
C ALA A 268 13.76 1.06 14.82
N ASP A 269 14.30 0.23 15.70
CA ASP A 269 15.54 -0.51 15.39
C ASP A 269 15.27 -1.65 14.43
N ARG A 270 15.98 -1.64 13.30
CA ARG A 270 16.19 -2.80 12.43
C ARG A 270 17.68 -3.15 12.44
N GLY A 271 18.18 -3.67 13.55
CA GLY A 271 19.61 -4.01 13.66
C GLY A 271 20.49 -2.77 13.53
N SER A 272 21.30 -2.68 12.48
CA SER A 272 22.27 -1.59 12.24
C SER A 272 21.72 -0.39 11.45
N THR A 273 20.44 -0.36 11.09
CA THR A 273 19.83 0.76 10.34
C THR A 273 18.73 1.43 11.15
N GLU A 274 18.87 2.74 11.35
CA GLU A 274 17.81 3.58 11.94
C GLU A 274 16.62 3.61 10.97
N ALA A 275 15.45 3.15 11.44
CA ALA A 275 14.20 3.22 10.68
C ALA A 275 13.15 4.01 11.46
N THR A 276 12.29 4.72 10.75
CA THR A 276 11.18 5.46 11.37
C THR A 276 9.90 4.66 11.25
N ARG A 277 9.18 4.52 12.37
CA ARG A 277 7.84 3.96 12.43
C ARG A 277 6.81 5.08 12.53
N MET A 278 5.81 5.04 11.67
CA MET A 278 4.65 5.92 11.76
C MET A 278 3.48 5.20 12.43
N VAL A 279 2.93 5.77 13.51
CA VAL A 279 1.82 5.24 14.29
C VAL A 279 0.61 6.16 14.19
N VAL A 280 -0.52 5.62 13.74
CA VAL A 280 -1.79 6.36 13.61
C VAL A 280 -2.91 5.68 14.40
N LYS A 281 -3.70 6.48 15.12
CA LYS A 281 -4.88 6.00 15.83
C LYS A 281 -6.00 5.65 14.85
N LYS A 282 -6.78 4.61 15.16
CA LYS A 282 -7.99 4.22 14.42
C LYS A 282 -9.22 4.55 15.28
N PRO A 283 -9.83 5.73 15.13
CA PRO A 283 -10.87 6.22 16.04
C PRO A 283 -12.07 5.28 16.16
N ARG A 284 -12.43 4.59 15.07
CA ARG A 284 -13.59 3.68 15.04
C ARG A 284 -13.36 2.34 15.74
N ALA A 285 -12.11 1.96 15.99
CA ALA A 285 -11.77 0.66 16.58
C ALA A 285 -11.02 0.77 17.91
N GLY A 286 -10.60 1.97 18.33
CA GLY A 286 -9.80 2.15 19.55
C GLY A 286 -8.40 1.51 19.47
N GLU A 287 -7.92 1.20 18.27
CA GLU A 287 -6.65 0.52 18.02
C GLU A 287 -5.64 1.44 17.31
N GLU A 288 -4.35 1.18 17.46
CA GLU A 288 -3.30 1.84 16.70
C GLU A 288 -2.87 1.00 15.50
N LYS A 289 -2.46 1.68 14.44
CA LYS A 289 -1.82 1.06 13.28
C LYS A 289 -0.46 1.67 13.08
N ASP A 290 0.52 0.81 12.91
CA ASP A 290 1.88 1.21 12.62
C ASP A 290 2.34 0.73 11.24
N VAL A 291 3.25 1.49 10.65
CA VAL A 291 4.00 1.13 9.44
C VAL A 291 5.44 1.61 9.58
N LEU A 292 6.38 0.86 9.02
CA LEU A 292 7.74 1.36 8.81
C LEU A 292 7.74 2.19 7.53
N LEU A 293 8.31 3.40 7.60
CA LEU A 293 8.36 4.30 6.46
C LEU A 293 9.31 3.75 5.39
N THR A 294 8.86 3.76 4.14
CA THR A 294 9.76 3.59 2.98
C THR A 294 10.63 4.84 2.81
N PRO A 295 11.74 4.78 2.05
CA PRO A 295 12.54 5.97 1.77
C PRO A 295 11.72 7.12 1.17
N LEU A 296 10.77 6.80 0.27
CA LEU A 296 9.86 7.80 -0.29
C LEU A 296 8.93 8.38 0.79
N SER A 297 8.33 7.52 1.63
CA SER A 297 7.44 7.99 2.69
C SER A 297 8.18 8.80 3.77
N GLN A 298 9.43 8.48 4.05
CA GLN A 298 10.29 9.27 4.94
C GLN A 298 10.50 10.67 4.36
N ARG A 299 10.92 10.78 3.08
CA ARG A 299 11.04 12.08 2.41
C ARG A 299 9.74 12.89 2.45
N VAL A 300 8.60 12.24 2.21
CA VAL A 300 7.29 12.90 2.29
C VAL A 300 7.01 13.41 3.70
N MET A 301 7.33 12.63 4.73
CA MET A 301 7.16 13.07 6.12
C MET A 301 8.10 14.22 6.47
N ASP A 302 9.37 14.17 6.06
CA ASP A 302 10.34 15.26 6.28
C ASP A 302 9.85 16.56 5.65
N PHE A 303 9.34 16.49 4.42
CA PHE A 303 8.68 17.61 3.74
C PHE A 303 7.49 18.15 4.54
N VAL A 304 6.59 17.27 5.02
CA VAL A 304 5.43 17.68 5.82
C VAL A 304 5.86 18.35 7.13
N MET A 305 6.89 17.83 7.79
CA MET A 305 7.40 18.38 9.04
C MET A 305 8.03 19.77 8.81
N GLU A 306 8.85 19.94 7.78
CA GLU A 306 9.40 21.25 7.40
C GLU A 306 8.28 22.26 7.12
N TRP A 307 7.32 21.90 6.27
CA TRP A 307 6.32 22.85 5.76
C TRP A 307 5.19 23.19 6.74
N THR A 308 4.99 22.36 7.75
CA THR A 308 4.02 22.63 8.82
C THR A 308 4.65 23.32 10.03
N SER A 309 5.99 23.30 10.15
CA SER A 309 6.71 23.85 11.30
C SER A 309 6.43 25.34 11.55
N PRO A 310 6.48 26.26 10.56
CA PRO A 310 6.23 27.69 10.81
C PRO A 310 4.83 27.94 11.37
N VAL A 311 3.82 27.32 10.75
CA VAL A 311 2.41 27.46 11.17
C VAL A 311 2.20 26.90 12.57
N ARG A 312 2.83 25.77 12.87
CA ARG A 312 2.77 25.13 14.18
C ARG A 312 3.39 25.99 15.28
N ALA A 313 4.54 26.61 15.01
CA ALA A 313 5.19 27.53 15.92
C ALA A 313 4.29 28.74 16.22
N ALA A 314 3.75 29.38 15.18
CA ALA A 314 2.84 30.52 15.32
C ALA A 314 1.53 30.16 16.05
N MET A 315 0.97 28.96 15.83
CA MET A 315 -0.20 28.48 16.58
C MET A 315 0.12 28.30 18.07
N ARG A 316 1.27 27.74 18.43
CA ARG A 316 1.68 27.57 19.82
C ARG A 316 1.90 28.91 20.51
N GLU A 317 2.52 29.88 19.82
CA GLU A 317 2.68 31.24 20.33
C GLU A 317 1.33 31.93 20.56
N ALA A 318 0.35 31.69 19.67
CA ALA A 318 -1.02 32.17 19.83
C ALA A 318 -1.86 31.39 20.87
N GLY A 319 -1.30 30.36 21.51
CA GLY A 319 -1.97 29.52 22.50
C GLY A 319 -2.89 28.41 21.94
N ASP A 320 -2.88 28.17 20.63
CA ASP A 320 -3.68 27.14 19.96
C ASP A 320 -2.93 25.79 19.89
N PHE A 321 -2.61 25.25 21.07
CA PHE A 321 -1.86 23.98 21.21
C PHE A 321 -2.61 22.77 20.61
N GLU A 322 -3.95 22.79 20.65
CA GLU A 322 -4.79 21.70 20.16
C GLU A 322 -4.81 21.59 18.63
N ALA A 323 -4.80 22.72 17.90
CA ALA A 323 -4.57 22.69 16.46
C ALA A 323 -3.11 22.37 16.14
N ALA A 324 -2.17 22.92 16.91
CA ALA A 324 -0.73 22.76 16.71
C ALA A 324 -0.20 21.34 16.93
N ARG A 325 -0.98 20.39 17.45
CA ARG A 325 -0.58 18.96 17.51
C ARG A 325 -0.99 18.16 16.26
N LYS A 326 -1.88 18.69 15.41
CA LYS A 326 -2.37 17.99 14.21
C LYS A 326 -1.28 17.91 13.14
N LEU A 327 -1.19 16.80 12.41
CA LEU A 327 -0.21 16.64 11.33
C LEU A 327 -0.43 17.71 10.23
N TRP A 328 -1.68 17.86 9.80
CA TRP A 328 -2.06 18.73 8.69
C TRP A 328 -2.51 20.10 9.19
N VAL A 329 -1.56 21.02 9.29
CA VAL A 329 -1.81 22.44 9.60
C VAL A 329 -1.37 23.33 8.44
N GLY A 330 -1.99 24.49 8.33
CA GLY A 330 -1.65 25.48 7.31
C GLY A 330 -2.43 26.77 7.50
N MET A 331 -2.54 27.54 6.43
CA MET A 331 -3.33 28.78 6.40
C MET A 331 -4.60 28.62 5.58
N HIS A 332 -5.67 29.30 5.98
CA HIS A 332 -6.90 29.34 5.20
C HIS A 332 -6.67 30.02 3.84
N ILE A 333 -7.37 29.55 2.81
CA ILE A 333 -7.19 30.10 1.46
C ILE A 333 -7.86 31.47 1.31
N ILE A 334 -8.94 31.73 2.06
CA ILE A 334 -9.70 32.97 1.97
C ILE A 334 -9.18 33.98 2.99
N ASP A 335 -9.24 33.64 4.27
CA ASP A 335 -8.76 34.50 5.36
C ASP A 335 -7.32 34.12 5.76
N TYR A 336 -6.62 35.00 6.47
CA TYR A 336 -5.22 34.77 6.90
C TYR A 336 -5.12 33.91 8.17
N ARG A 337 -6.18 33.18 8.54
CA ARG A 337 -6.22 32.40 9.78
C ARG A 337 -5.40 31.12 9.61
N LEU A 338 -4.63 30.79 10.64
CA LEU A 338 -3.97 29.49 10.77
C LEU A 338 -5.00 28.44 11.23
N LEU A 339 -4.99 27.26 10.62
CA LEU A 339 -5.92 26.18 10.99
C LEU A 339 -5.31 24.79 10.79
N SER A 340 -5.89 23.82 11.49
CA SER A 340 -5.77 22.42 11.12
C SER A 340 -6.75 22.08 10.01
N PHE A 341 -6.27 21.47 8.93
CA PHE A 341 -7.12 21.16 7.78
C PHE A 341 -8.18 20.13 8.16
N SER A 342 -9.44 20.44 7.86
CA SER A 342 -10.52 19.48 8.06
C SER A 342 -10.42 18.31 7.07
N GLU A 343 -10.90 17.14 7.46
CA GLU A 343 -11.04 15.99 6.55
C GLU A 343 -11.80 16.35 5.28
N LYS A 344 -12.84 17.19 5.39
CA LYS A 344 -13.62 17.66 4.25
C LYS A 344 -12.79 18.51 3.29
N ALA A 345 -11.90 19.35 3.80
CA ALA A 345 -11.00 20.16 2.97
C ALA A 345 -10.00 19.27 2.21
N LEU A 346 -9.39 18.31 2.89
CA LEU A 346 -8.39 17.40 2.30
C LEU A 346 -9.04 16.43 1.29
N THR A 347 -10.21 15.89 1.59
CA THR A 347 -10.95 15.01 0.66
C THR A 347 -11.46 15.77 -0.57
N ASN A 348 -12.03 16.97 -0.41
CA ASN A 348 -12.40 17.82 -1.56
C ASN A 348 -11.20 18.31 -2.36
N GLY A 349 -10.04 18.47 -1.69
CA GLY A 349 -8.77 18.79 -2.34
C GLY A 349 -8.24 17.67 -3.22
N LEU A 350 -8.63 16.41 -2.98
CA LEU A 350 -8.34 15.29 -3.89
C LEU A 350 -9.30 15.30 -5.09
N ARG A 351 -10.60 15.27 -4.79
CA ARG A 351 -11.70 15.24 -5.77
C ARG A 351 -12.93 15.92 -5.19
N MET A 352 -13.60 16.75 -5.98
CA MET A 352 -14.87 17.36 -5.59
C MET A 352 -16.03 16.36 -5.69
N SER A 353 -16.82 16.23 -4.63
CA SER A 353 -18.09 15.49 -4.68
C SER A 353 -19.10 16.21 -5.58
N GLU A 354 -19.85 15.45 -6.39
CA GLU A 354 -20.94 15.96 -7.24
C GLU A 354 -22.03 16.68 -6.45
N SER A 355 -22.37 16.17 -5.25
CA SER A 355 -23.32 16.83 -4.33
C SER A 355 -22.88 18.25 -3.93
N ASN A 356 -21.57 18.48 -3.79
CA ASN A 356 -20.97 19.77 -3.46
C ASN A 356 -20.84 20.70 -4.69
N ASN A 357 -21.23 20.24 -5.88
CA ASN A 357 -21.23 20.98 -7.14
C ASN A 357 -22.61 21.57 -7.47
N SER A 358 -23.65 21.19 -6.71
CA SER A 358 -25.05 21.63 -6.89
C SER A 358 -25.29 23.12 -6.60
N TRP A 359 -24.38 23.80 -5.89
CA TRP A 359 -24.49 25.22 -5.51
C TRP A 359 -23.99 26.23 -6.58
N GLY A 360 -23.83 25.79 -7.83
CA GLY A 360 -23.66 26.64 -9.00
C GLY A 360 -22.28 27.32 -9.16
N ALA A 361 -21.99 27.74 -10.39
CA ALA A 361 -20.71 28.33 -10.81
C ALA A 361 -20.32 29.63 -10.06
N ARG A 362 -21.28 30.34 -9.44
CA ARG A 362 -21.02 31.56 -8.65
C ARG A 362 -20.38 31.29 -7.29
N ALA A 363 -20.63 30.14 -6.67
CA ALA A 363 -19.98 29.73 -5.41
C ALA A 363 -18.55 29.18 -5.60
N ASN A 364 -18.11 29.00 -6.85
CA ASN A 364 -16.90 28.24 -7.21
C ASN A 364 -15.63 29.09 -7.43
N LYS A 365 -15.68 30.43 -7.43
CA LYS A 365 -14.52 31.27 -7.81
C LYS A 365 -13.30 31.16 -6.86
N ASN A 366 -13.52 30.81 -5.59
CA ASN A 366 -12.47 30.76 -4.56
C ASN A 366 -12.11 29.33 -4.12
N ARG A 367 -12.53 28.31 -4.86
CA ARG A 367 -12.25 26.92 -4.49
C ARG A 367 -10.89 26.48 -5.03
N VAL A 368 -10.16 25.77 -4.18
CA VAL A 368 -8.97 25.02 -4.58
C VAL A 368 -9.33 24.09 -5.76
N VAL A 369 -8.53 24.15 -6.83
CA VAL A 369 -8.61 23.17 -7.92
C VAL A 369 -8.19 21.81 -7.35
N PRO A 370 -9.05 20.78 -7.38
CA PRO A 370 -8.71 19.47 -6.84
C PRO A 370 -7.51 18.85 -7.55
N PHE A 371 -6.72 18.05 -6.83
CA PHE A 371 -5.58 17.29 -7.35
C PHE A 371 -5.88 16.63 -8.70
N VAL A 372 -6.99 15.90 -8.82
CA VAL A 372 -7.31 15.19 -10.06
C VAL A 372 -7.50 16.09 -11.28
N ARG A 373 -7.90 17.35 -11.07
CA ARG A 373 -8.11 18.36 -12.13
C ARG A 373 -6.85 19.18 -12.43
N ARG A 374 -5.86 19.15 -11.53
CA ARG A 374 -4.55 19.79 -11.75
C ARG A 374 -3.66 18.97 -12.67
N HIS A 375 -3.96 17.67 -12.85
CA HIS A 375 -3.21 16.73 -13.67
C HIS A 375 -4.08 16.15 -14.80
N PRO A 376 -3.94 16.65 -16.04
CA PRO A 376 -4.69 16.14 -17.19
C PRO A 376 -4.54 14.63 -17.43
N GLU A 377 -3.40 14.06 -17.05
CA GLU A 377 -3.09 12.62 -17.14
C GLU A 377 -4.05 11.77 -16.30
N LEU A 378 -4.64 12.35 -15.26
CA LEU A 378 -5.55 11.66 -14.34
C LEU A 378 -7.01 11.71 -14.78
N LYS A 379 -7.31 12.40 -15.89
CA LYS A 379 -8.69 12.63 -16.37
C LYS A 379 -9.51 11.34 -16.48
N ARG A 380 -8.91 10.23 -16.93
CA ARG A 380 -9.62 8.94 -17.05
C ARG A 380 -10.13 8.37 -15.73
N TRP A 381 -9.51 8.73 -14.60
CA TRP A 381 -9.93 8.29 -13.27
C TRP A 381 -10.60 9.38 -12.45
N GLU A 382 -10.95 10.53 -13.04
CA GLU A 382 -11.56 11.65 -12.31
C GLU A 382 -12.77 11.22 -11.47
N ALA A 383 -13.60 10.34 -12.02
CA ALA A 383 -14.81 9.84 -11.37
C ALA A 383 -14.57 8.74 -10.32
N LYS A 384 -13.36 8.16 -10.23
CA LYS A 384 -13.07 7.02 -9.33
C LYS A 384 -11.96 7.32 -8.32
N LEU A 385 -11.13 8.34 -8.56
CA LEU A 385 -10.00 8.67 -7.70
C LEU A 385 -10.48 9.17 -6.33
N THR A 386 -10.37 8.28 -5.34
CA THR A 386 -10.64 8.54 -3.93
C THR A 386 -9.52 7.94 -3.07
N LEU A 387 -9.35 8.41 -1.83
CA LEU A 387 -8.38 7.81 -0.90
C LEU A 387 -8.69 6.34 -0.62
N LYS A 388 -9.98 5.96 -0.67
CA LYS A 388 -10.40 4.57 -0.56
C LYS A 388 -9.93 3.79 -1.79
N ALA A 389 -10.13 4.34 -3.00
CA ALA A 389 -9.74 3.67 -4.23
C ALA A 389 -8.23 3.44 -4.34
N LEU A 390 -7.41 4.42 -3.92
CA LEU A 390 -5.95 4.25 -3.84
C LEU A 390 -5.58 3.08 -2.93
N ARG A 391 -6.19 3.02 -1.74
CA ARG A 391 -5.95 1.96 -0.77
C ARG A 391 -6.35 0.58 -1.31
N VAL A 392 -7.58 0.46 -1.82
CA VAL A 392 -8.10 -0.82 -2.34
C VAL A 392 -7.26 -1.28 -3.52
N SER A 393 -6.97 -0.39 -4.46
CA SER A 393 -6.16 -0.68 -5.64
C SER A 393 -4.74 -1.12 -5.27
N GLY A 394 -4.09 -0.44 -4.31
CA GLY A 394 -2.78 -0.84 -3.79
C GLY A 394 -2.77 -2.23 -3.14
N GLY A 395 -3.79 -2.57 -2.35
CA GLY A 395 -3.88 -3.91 -1.76
C GLY A 395 -4.27 -5.00 -2.76
N VAL A 396 -5.11 -4.71 -3.76
CA VAL A 396 -5.40 -5.64 -4.87
C VAL A 396 -4.17 -5.88 -5.73
N LEU A 397 -3.30 -4.87 -5.94
CA LEU A 397 -2.01 -5.09 -6.59
C LEU A 397 -1.12 -6.06 -5.79
N VAL A 398 -1.11 -5.97 -4.45
CA VAL A 398 -0.41 -6.98 -3.63
C VAL A 398 -0.99 -8.36 -3.89
N TYR A 399 -2.33 -8.51 -3.85
CA TYR A 399 -3.01 -9.78 -4.13
C TYR A 399 -2.60 -10.41 -5.47
N LEU A 400 -2.59 -9.60 -6.54
CA LEU A 400 -2.20 -10.06 -7.88
C LEU A 400 -0.70 -10.41 -7.94
N ARG A 401 0.17 -9.57 -7.37
CA ARG A 401 1.63 -9.77 -7.35
C ARG A 401 2.06 -10.98 -6.53
N THR A 402 1.31 -11.33 -5.49
CA THR A 402 1.57 -12.52 -4.66
C THR A 402 0.78 -13.74 -5.15
N ASP A 403 0.40 -13.76 -6.42
CA ASP A 403 -0.37 -14.83 -7.08
C ASP A 403 -1.56 -15.31 -6.23
N GLY A 404 -2.23 -14.40 -5.53
CA GLY A 404 -3.45 -14.69 -4.78
C GLY A 404 -3.30 -14.95 -3.30
N ASP A 405 -2.12 -14.69 -2.72
CA ASP A 405 -1.92 -14.81 -1.28
C ASP A 405 -2.78 -13.80 -0.49
N LEU A 406 -3.88 -14.33 0.07
CA LEU A 406 -4.83 -13.58 0.88
C LEU A 406 -4.27 -13.18 2.25
N VAL A 407 -3.26 -13.89 2.78
CA VAL A 407 -2.56 -13.53 4.01
C VAL A 407 -1.67 -12.31 3.75
N ALA A 408 -0.84 -12.36 2.70
CA ALA A 408 -0.03 -11.21 2.28
C ALA A 408 -0.91 -9.99 1.99
N THR A 409 -2.03 -10.17 1.30
CA THR A 409 -3.01 -9.12 1.01
C THR A 409 -3.64 -8.55 2.28
N ALA A 410 -4.08 -9.41 3.21
CA ALA A 410 -4.64 -8.98 4.49
C ALA A 410 -3.61 -8.20 5.33
N ARG A 411 -2.34 -8.64 5.33
CA ARG A 411 -1.22 -7.94 5.97
C ARG A 411 -0.97 -6.57 5.32
N ALA A 412 -1.01 -6.49 3.99
CA ALA A 412 -0.88 -5.24 3.25
C ALA A 412 -1.98 -4.23 3.59
N PHE A 413 -3.22 -4.67 3.78
CA PHE A 413 -4.30 -3.81 4.30
C PHE A 413 -4.23 -3.56 5.82
N GLY A 414 -3.43 -4.32 6.56
CA GLY A 414 -3.42 -4.34 8.02
C GLY A 414 -4.76 -4.80 8.59
N HIS A 415 -5.32 -5.88 8.07
CA HIS A 415 -6.49 -6.58 8.61
C HIS A 415 -6.02 -7.73 9.50
N LYS A 416 -6.68 -7.90 10.65
CA LYS A 416 -6.44 -9.04 11.55
C LYS A 416 -7.02 -10.35 11.01
N ASN A 417 -8.08 -10.26 10.20
CA ASN A 417 -8.79 -11.42 9.65
C ASN A 417 -8.86 -11.33 8.12
N ILE A 418 -8.52 -12.44 7.47
CA ILE A 418 -8.55 -12.60 6.01
C ILE A 418 -9.97 -12.45 5.46
N LYS A 419 -11.00 -12.86 6.21
CA LYS A 419 -12.42 -12.75 5.82
C LYS A 419 -12.81 -11.32 5.44
N THR A 420 -12.30 -10.32 6.16
CA THR A 420 -12.54 -8.91 5.87
C THR A 420 -11.97 -8.52 4.51
N THR A 421 -10.76 -8.98 4.20
CA THR A 421 -10.08 -8.74 2.91
C THR A 421 -10.85 -9.38 1.76
N ILE A 422 -11.24 -10.66 1.90
CA ILE A 422 -11.99 -11.40 0.89
C ILE A 422 -13.37 -10.76 0.61
N SER A 423 -14.06 -10.32 1.67
CA SER A 423 -15.46 -9.91 1.56
C SER A 423 -15.63 -8.46 1.06
N HIS A 424 -14.63 -7.61 1.28
CA HIS A 424 -14.78 -6.16 1.06
C HIS A 424 -13.70 -5.51 0.21
N TYR A 425 -12.58 -6.18 -0.05
CA TYR A 425 -11.41 -5.54 -0.68
C TYR A 425 -10.90 -6.28 -1.92
N VAL A 426 -11.14 -7.58 -2.03
CA VAL A 426 -10.77 -8.36 -3.22
C VAL A 426 -12.05 -8.80 -3.96
N PRO A 427 -12.32 -8.25 -5.16
CA PRO A 427 -13.47 -8.62 -5.98
C PRO A 427 -13.59 -10.14 -6.17
N ALA A 428 -14.80 -10.68 -6.08
CA ALA A 428 -15.03 -12.12 -6.19
C ALA A 428 -14.57 -12.68 -7.56
N GLN A 429 -14.72 -11.89 -8.61
CA GLN A 429 -14.34 -12.21 -9.98
C GLN A 429 -12.83 -12.37 -10.12
N LEU A 430 -12.06 -11.42 -9.57
CA LEU A 430 -10.59 -11.53 -9.54
C LEU A 430 -10.15 -12.76 -8.76
N ARG A 431 -10.84 -13.09 -7.65
CA ARG A 431 -10.54 -14.32 -6.90
C ARG A 431 -10.78 -15.57 -7.72
N LEU A 432 -11.94 -15.66 -8.40
CA LEU A 432 -12.29 -16.82 -9.23
C LEU A 432 -11.31 -16.99 -10.39
N ALA A 433 -10.99 -15.92 -11.13
CA ALA A 433 -10.03 -15.96 -12.22
C ALA A 433 -8.65 -16.42 -11.74
N LEU A 434 -8.21 -15.94 -10.57
CA LEU A 434 -6.92 -16.31 -10.02
C LEU A 434 -6.88 -17.75 -9.50
N TYR A 435 -7.95 -18.22 -8.85
CA TYR A 435 -8.08 -19.62 -8.46
C TYR A 435 -8.10 -20.55 -9.67
N GLU A 436 -8.79 -20.19 -10.75
CA GLU A 436 -8.77 -20.94 -12.00
C GLU A 436 -7.36 -21.02 -12.59
N ARG A 437 -6.63 -19.89 -12.62
CA ARG A 437 -5.23 -19.87 -13.04
C ARG A 437 -4.35 -20.79 -12.19
N GLN A 438 -4.45 -20.71 -10.86
CA GLN A 438 -3.67 -21.54 -9.95
C GLN A 438 -3.93 -23.03 -10.16
N VAL A 439 -5.21 -23.42 -10.27
CA VAL A 439 -5.61 -24.81 -10.52
C VAL A 439 -5.08 -25.29 -11.87
N ARG A 440 -5.23 -24.49 -12.93
CA ARG A 440 -4.75 -24.84 -14.27
C ARG A 440 -3.23 -24.99 -14.32
N ARG A 441 -2.48 -24.08 -13.67
CA ARG A 441 -1.02 -24.19 -13.53
C ARG A 441 -0.62 -25.47 -12.79
N HIS A 442 -1.28 -25.80 -11.68
CA HIS A 442 -0.99 -27.03 -10.96
C HIS A 442 -1.28 -28.28 -11.79
N GLN A 443 -2.37 -28.28 -12.56
CA GLN A 443 -2.71 -29.39 -13.46
C GLN A 443 -1.69 -29.56 -14.57
N ASN A 444 -1.30 -28.48 -15.26
CA ASN A 444 -0.27 -28.52 -16.29
C ASN A 444 1.08 -29.01 -15.75
N LEU A 445 1.42 -28.66 -14.50
CA LEU A 445 2.61 -29.20 -13.83
C LEU A 445 2.52 -30.73 -13.63
N LEU A 446 1.39 -31.24 -13.14
CA LEU A 446 1.19 -32.68 -12.95
C LEU A 446 1.22 -33.46 -14.27
N LEU A 447 0.60 -32.90 -15.31
CA LEU A 447 0.56 -33.48 -16.66
C LEU A 447 1.96 -33.54 -17.28
N ALA A 448 2.72 -32.44 -17.20
CA ALA A 448 4.10 -32.40 -17.66
C ALA A 448 5.01 -33.35 -16.86
N ALA A 449 4.83 -33.44 -15.53
CA ALA A 449 5.62 -34.32 -14.66
C ALA A 449 5.46 -35.81 -15.00
N ALA A 450 4.29 -36.20 -15.48
CA ALA A 450 4.00 -37.59 -15.83
C ALA A 450 4.22 -37.92 -17.31
N ALA A 451 4.49 -36.91 -18.14
CA ALA A 451 4.75 -37.13 -19.55
C ALA A 451 6.09 -37.84 -19.75
N GLU A 452 6.11 -38.86 -20.60
CA GLU A 452 7.32 -39.62 -20.93
C GLU A 452 8.20 -38.90 -21.96
N SER A 453 7.65 -37.96 -22.72
CA SER A 453 8.36 -37.20 -23.76
C SER A 453 7.79 -35.77 -23.92
N VAL A 454 8.50 -34.92 -24.66
CA VAL A 454 8.08 -33.54 -24.98
C VAL A 454 6.82 -33.50 -25.84
N GLU A 455 6.72 -34.39 -26.81
CA GLU A 455 5.55 -34.49 -27.69
C GLU A 455 4.30 -34.88 -26.90
N ARG A 456 4.44 -35.80 -25.93
CA ARG A 456 3.32 -36.18 -25.04
C ARG A 456 2.97 -35.07 -24.05
N ALA A 457 3.96 -34.37 -23.50
CA ALA A 457 3.69 -33.25 -22.62
C ALA A 457 2.93 -32.13 -23.33
N LEU A 458 3.33 -31.76 -24.56
CA LEU A 458 2.61 -30.79 -25.38
C LEU A 458 1.21 -31.27 -25.77
N ALA A 459 1.02 -32.57 -25.98
CA ALA A 459 -0.32 -33.13 -26.27
C ALA A 459 -1.26 -33.12 -25.05
N TRP A 460 -0.71 -33.15 -23.83
CA TRP A 460 -1.49 -33.26 -22.59
C TRP A 460 -1.69 -31.93 -21.87
N THR A 461 -0.78 -30.98 -22.06
CA THR A 461 -0.79 -29.67 -21.40
C THR A 461 -1.38 -28.58 -22.31
N ASP A 462 -1.60 -27.40 -21.75
CA ASP A 462 -2.14 -26.24 -22.48
C ASP A 462 -1.10 -25.49 -23.37
N PHE A 463 0.16 -25.93 -23.41
CA PHE A 463 1.24 -25.23 -24.12
C PHE A 463 1.26 -25.55 -25.62
N GLN A 464 1.52 -24.53 -26.44
CA GLN A 464 1.54 -24.67 -27.90
C GLN A 464 2.94 -24.97 -28.45
N SER A 465 3.97 -24.71 -27.65
CA SER A 465 5.38 -24.91 -28.02
C SER A 465 6.21 -25.48 -26.87
N THR A 466 7.29 -26.16 -27.23
CA THR A 466 8.29 -26.67 -26.29
C THR A 466 8.89 -25.54 -25.46
N GLU A 467 9.11 -24.38 -26.07
CA GLU A 467 9.64 -23.18 -25.42
C GLU A 467 8.70 -22.68 -24.31
N GLU A 468 7.40 -22.59 -24.56
CA GLU A 468 6.39 -22.21 -23.55
C GLU A 468 6.35 -23.19 -22.38
N LEU A 469 6.35 -24.50 -22.68
CA LEU A 469 6.39 -25.55 -21.67
C LEU A 469 7.65 -25.43 -20.81
N HIS A 470 8.82 -25.26 -21.42
CA HIS A 470 10.09 -25.11 -20.69
C HIS A 470 10.12 -23.83 -19.84
N GLN A 471 9.65 -22.70 -20.37
CA GLN A 471 9.54 -21.46 -19.61
C GLN A 471 8.61 -21.62 -18.41
N PHE A 472 7.47 -22.29 -18.59
CA PHE A 472 6.55 -22.60 -17.51
C PHE A 472 7.21 -23.47 -16.43
N LEU A 473 7.82 -24.60 -16.80
CA LEU A 473 8.46 -25.51 -15.85
C LEU A 473 9.59 -24.80 -15.11
N ALA A 474 10.47 -24.08 -15.82
CA ALA A 474 11.53 -23.27 -15.22
C ALA A 474 10.97 -22.22 -14.24
N SER A 475 9.84 -21.59 -14.54
CA SER A 475 9.19 -20.62 -13.64
C SER A 475 8.70 -21.26 -12.33
N VAL A 476 8.27 -22.52 -12.36
CA VAL A 476 7.86 -23.27 -11.17
C VAL A 476 9.07 -23.58 -10.28
N PHE A 477 10.22 -23.90 -10.89
CA PHE A 477 11.45 -24.23 -10.16
C PHE A 477 12.28 -23.03 -9.70
N LYS A 478 12.10 -21.85 -10.31
CA LYS A 478 12.83 -20.63 -9.91
C LYS A 478 12.70 -20.31 -8.41
N ASN A 479 11.63 -20.82 -7.77
CA ASN A 479 11.35 -20.60 -6.35
C ASN A 479 11.59 -21.85 -5.46
N LEU A 480 12.07 -22.97 -6.03
CA LEU A 480 12.36 -24.20 -5.29
C LEU A 480 13.86 -24.30 -5.04
N ASN A 481 14.27 -24.50 -3.78
CA ASN A 481 15.67 -24.80 -3.48
C ASN A 481 15.98 -26.30 -3.72
N ALA A 482 17.26 -26.68 -3.76
CA ALA A 482 17.68 -28.07 -4.01
C ALA A 482 17.05 -29.08 -3.02
N GLN A 483 16.76 -28.64 -1.80
CA GLN A 483 16.16 -29.44 -0.75
C GLN A 483 14.63 -29.63 -0.94
N ASP A 484 13.95 -28.62 -1.47
CA ASP A 484 12.53 -28.69 -1.87
C ASP A 484 12.36 -29.62 -3.07
N ILE A 485 13.33 -29.62 -4.00
CA ILE A 485 13.36 -30.54 -5.14
C ILE A 485 13.55 -31.98 -4.66
N ASP A 486 14.46 -32.23 -3.71
CA ASP A 486 14.72 -33.55 -3.15
C ASP A 486 13.58 -34.10 -2.27
N THR A 487 12.72 -33.25 -1.73
CA THR A 487 11.60 -33.68 -0.86
C THR A 487 10.24 -33.69 -1.54
N ASN A 488 10.10 -33.03 -2.70
CA ASN A 488 8.85 -32.97 -3.44
C ASN A 488 8.85 -33.95 -4.63
N PRO A 489 8.04 -35.03 -4.61
CA PRO A 489 8.00 -36.03 -5.68
C PRO A 489 7.66 -35.46 -7.07
N ILE A 490 6.87 -34.38 -7.13
CA ILE A 490 6.52 -33.70 -8.39
C ILE A 490 7.73 -32.92 -8.91
N ALA A 491 8.44 -32.23 -8.02
CA ALA A 491 9.66 -31.52 -8.39
C ALA A 491 10.74 -32.48 -8.93
N GLN A 492 10.92 -33.64 -8.30
CA GLN A 492 11.82 -34.69 -8.80
C GLN A 492 11.38 -35.23 -10.17
N ALA A 493 10.09 -35.51 -10.35
CA ALA A 493 9.56 -36.05 -11.60
C ALA A 493 9.79 -35.07 -12.77
N VAL A 494 9.53 -33.78 -12.55
CA VAL A 494 9.74 -32.75 -13.56
C VAL A 494 11.24 -32.48 -13.77
N GLN A 495 12.09 -32.56 -12.75
CA GLN A 495 13.55 -32.45 -12.93
C GLN A 495 14.09 -33.60 -13.80
N ARG A 496 13.62 -34.83 -13.58
CA ARG A 496 13.96 -35.99 -14.43
C ARG A 496 13.51 -35.77 -15.87
N TYR A 497 12.30 -35.26 -16.06
CA TYR A 497 11.75 -34.93 -17.37
C TYR A 497 12.61 -33.89 -18.10
N LEU A 498 13.01 -32.80 -17.45
CA LEU A 498 13.90 -31.78 -18.02
C LEU A 498 15.28 -32.36 -18.34
N SER A 499 15.84 -33.16 -17.43
CA SER A 499 17.17 -33.76 -17.60
C SER A 499 17.26 -34.78 -18.74
N HIS A 500 16.15 -35.46 -19.06
CA HIS A 500 16.10 -36.47 -20.12
C HIS A 500 15.77 -35.89 -21.49
N ASN A 501 15.01 -34.80 -21.56
CA ASN A 501 14.48 -34.26 -22.81
C ASN A 501 15.11 -32.93 -23.24
N VAL A 502 15.71 -32.20 -22.31
CA VAL A 502 16.39 -30.93 -22.56
C VAL A 502 17.87 -31.20 -22.33
N GLY A 503 18.62 -31.42 -23.41
CA GLY A 503 20.09 -31.51 -23.32
C GLY A 503 20.63 -30.35 -22.47
N GLN A 504 21.62 -30.65 -21.62
CA GLN A 504 22.24 -29.76 -20.65
C GLN A 504 22.41 -28.32 -21.17
N ASP A 505 21.48 -27.41 -20.89
CA ASP A 505 21.67 -25.95 -20.98
C ASP A 505 20.49 -25.19 -20.36
N VAL A 506 20.10 -25.56 -19.14
CA VAL A 506 19.43 -24.61 -18.23
C VAL A 506 20.43 -24.29 -17.14
N GLN A 507 21.25 -23.27 -17.37
CA GLN A 507 22.08 -22.71 -16.30
C GLN A 507 21.13 -22.12 -15.25
N VAL A 508 20.96 -22.86 -14.16
CA VAL A 508 20.44 -22.34 -12.91
C VAL A 508 21.40 -21.23 -12.50
N ALA A 509 20.98 -19.98 -12.64
CA ALA A 509 21.75 -18.85 -12.18
C ALA A 509 22.02 -19.03 -10.68
N ASP A 510 23.29 -19.25 -10.35
CA ASP A 510 23.81 -19.37 -8.99
C ASP A 510 23.85 -17.97 -8.35
N GLU A 511 22.67 -17.41 -8.06
CA GLU A 511 22.56 -16.31 -7.12
C GLU A 511 22.41 -16.90 -5.72
N ARG A 512 23.49 -16.76 -4.94
CA ARG A 512 23.54 -17.07 -3.52
C ARG A 512 22.38 -16.38 -2.78
N VAL A 513 21.33 -17.14 -2.47
CA VAL A 513 20.22 -16.70 -1.61
C VAL A 513 20.27 -17.49 -0.30
N GLY A 514 20.11 -16.74 0.80
CA GLY A 514 20.35 -17.15 2.19
C GLY A 514 19.45 -18.28 2.75
N PRO A 515 19.67 -18.62 4.03
CA PRO A 515 19.29 -19.91 4.61
C PRO A 515 17.77 -20.15 4.65
N GLY A 516 17.40 -21.41 4.42
CA GLY A 516 16.03 -21.90 4.24
C GLY A 516 15.03 -21.49 5.33
N GLN A 517 13.80 -21.22 4.90
CA GLN A 517 12.68 -20.99 5.81
C GLN A 517 12.10 -22.33 6.29
N LEU A 518 12.14 -22.54 7.60
CA LEU A 518 11.47 -23.65 8.27
C LEU A 518 10.00 -23.30 8.51
N ILE A 519 9.07 -24.07 7.93
CA ILE A 519 7.64 -23.95 8.21
C ILE A 519 7.33 -24.70 9.51
N LEU A 520 7.08 -23.94 10.59
CA LEU A 520 6.65 -24.50 11.86
C LEU A 520 5.13 -24.69 11.88
N SER A 521 4.68 -25.94 12.00
CA SER A 521 3.29 -26.23 12.33
C SER A 521 2.96 -25.61 13.70
N ARG A 522 1.89 -24.81 13.78
CA ARG A 522 1.41 -24.20 15.04
C ARG A 522 0.63 -25.19 15.90
N ASP A 523 1.21 -26.37 16.11
CA ASP A 523 0.62 -27.45 16.91
C ASP A 523 1.45 -27.66 18.19
N PRO A 524 0.95 -27.17 19.35
CA PRO A 524 1.62 -27.36 20.63
C PRO A 524 1.80 -28.83 21.02
N GLN A 525 0.91 -29.72 20.56
CA GLN A 525 0.97 -31.14 20.87
C GLN A 525 2.09 -31.82 20.08
N ALA A 526 2.15 -31.58 18.77
CA ALA A 526 3.24 -32.09 17.93
C ALA A 526 4.60 -31.59 18.42
N LEU A 527 4.69 -30.31 18.78
CA LEU A 527 5.92 -29.73 19.33
C LEU A 527 6.26 -30.27 20.72
N GLY A 528 5.25 -30.53 21.56
CA GLY A 528 5.42 -31.17 22.86
C GLY A 528 5.98 -32.59 22.74
N VAL A 529 5.52 -33.36 21.76
CA VAL A 529 6.06 -34.68 21.44
C VAL A 529 7.50 -34.59 20.96
N ALA A 530 7.85 -33.60 20.13
CA ALA A 530 9.22 -33.39 19.68
C ALA A 530 10.18 -33.01 20.83
N ILE A 531 9.72 -32.21 21.80
CA ILE A 531 10.48 -31.91 23.04
C ILE A 531 10.74 -33.20 23.83
N LEU A 532 9.71 -34.03 24.03
CA LEU A 532 9.87 -35.32 24.74
C LEU A 532 10.78 -36.28 23.99
N TYR A 533 10.71 -36.30 22.65
CA TYR A 533 11.59 -37.11 21.81
C TYR A 533 13.05 -36.67 21.92
N ARG A 534 13.32 -35.36 21.93
CA ARG A 534 14.66 -34.81 22.18
C ARG A 534 15.21 -35.24 23.55
N GLU A 535 14.40 -35.19 24.61
CA GLU A 535 14.84 -35.68 25.93
C GLU A 535 15.11 -37.19 25.93
N HIS A 536 14.29 -37.97 25.23
CA HIS A 536 14.48 -39.41 25.06
C HIS A 536 15.76 -39.77 24.27
N LEU A 537 16.20 -38.89 23.37
CA LEU A 537 17.43 -39.05 22.58
C LEU A 537 18.70 -38.62 23.33
N ARG A 538 18.60 -38.04 24.52
CA ARG A 538 19.75 -37.57 25.31
C ARG A 538 20.84 -38.63 25.59
N PRO A 539 20.52 -39.92 25.84
CA PRO A 539 21.53 -40.97 26.01
C PRO A 539 21.98 -41.62 24.69
N ALA A 540 21.51 -41.16 23.52
CA ALA A 540 21.84 -41.78 22.23
C ALA A 540 23.30 -41.59 21.83
N SER A 541 23.87 -42.58 21.15
CA SER A 541 25.20 -42.46 20.55
C SER A 541 25.18 -41.51 19.34
N ASN A 542 26.30 -40.84 19.05
CA ASN A 542 26.42 -40.00 17.84
C ASN A 542 26.10 -40.78 16.55
N SER A 543 26.51 -42.05 16.49
CA SER A 543 26.19 -42.94 15.37
C SER A 543 24.68 -43.11 15.19
N TYR A 544 23.93 -43.29 16.28
CA TYR A 544 22.47 -43.37 16.25
C TYR A 544 21.83 -42.04 15.84
N LEU A 545 22.32 -40.91 16.36
CA LEU A 545 21.81 -39.58 16.03
C LEU A 545 22.02 -39.20 14.57
N ASP A 546 23.09 -39.66 13.94
CA ASP A 546 23.45 -39.38 12.55
C ASP A 546 22.85 -40.35 11.54
N THR A 547 22.34 -41.49 12.00
CA THR A 547 21.68 -42.46 11.13
C THR A 547 20.25 -42.00 10.86
N PRO A 548 19.87 -41.74 9.58
CA PRO A 548 18.51 -41.35 9.24
C PRO A 548 17.50 -42.43 9.65
N ASP A 549 16.39 -42.02 10.28
CA ASP A 549 15.30 -42.93 10.57
C ASP A 549 14.74 -43.55 9.28
N ILE A 550 14.45 -44.85 9.30
CA ILE A 550 14.14 -45.60 8.08
C ILE A 550 12.82 -45.12 7.46
N ALA A 551 11.86 -44.72 8.29
CA ALA A 551 10.52 -44.32 7.86
C ALA A 551 10.47 -42.84 7.44
N THR A 552 11.07 -41.95 8.24
CA THR A 552 10.99 -40.49 8.03
C THR A 552 12.15 -39.94 7.22
N LYS A 553 13.26 -40.67 7.09
CA LYS A 553 14.54 -40.23 6.51
C LYS A 553 15.16 -39.01 7.22
N VAL A 554 14.58 -38.58 8.35
CA VAL A 554 15.11 -37.50 9.18
C VAL A 554 16.10 -38.11 10.18
N ARG A 555 17.27 -37.49 10.31
CA ARG A 555 18.26 -37.87 11.32
C ARG A 555 17.74 -37.47 12.70
N PRO A 556 17.82 -38.33 13.74
CA PRO A 556 17.44 -37.92 15.10
C PRO A 556 18.19 -36.66 15.58
N ARG A 557 19.42 -36.42 15.09
CA ARG A 557 20.19 -35.18 15.33
C ARG A 557 19.44 -33.91 14.93
N PHE A 558 18.68 -33.94 13.84
CA PHE A 558 17.86 -32.79 13.42
C PHE A 558 16.89 -32.36 14.51
N TRP A 559 16.22 -33.32 15.17
CA TRP A 559 15.27 -33.02 16.23
C TRP A 559 15.96 -32.46 17.48
N CYS A 560 17.17 -32.91 17.80
CA CYS A 560 17.99 -32.34 18.87
C CYS A 560 18.34 -30.87 18.57
N ASP A 561 18.94 -30.61 17.41
CA ASP A 561 19.39 -29.28 17.01
C ASP A 561 18.20 -28.31 16.88
N PHE A 562 17.11 -28.79 16.31
CA PHE A 562 15.88 -28.04 16.13
C PHE A 562 15.26 -27.62 17.46
N ILE A 563 15.06 -28.57 18.39
CA ILE A 563 14.46 -28.30 19.70
C ILE A 563 15.38 -27.43 20.56
N ASP A 564 16.70 -27.62 20.50
CA ASP A 564 17.67 -26.82 21.24
C ASP A 564 17.69 -25.37 20.73
N CYS A 565 17.61 -25.17 19.42
CA CYS A 565 17.54 -23.85 18.79
C CYS A 565 16.28 -23.07 19.22
N ILE A 566 15.10 -23.68 19.15
CA ILE A 566 13.83 -23.01 19.51
C ILE A 566 13.61 -22.92 21.02
N SER A 567 14.32 -23.71 21.82
CA SER A 567 14.24 -23.69 23.28
C SER A 567 15.21 -22.69 23.92
N GLY A 568 16.16 -22.16 23.15
CA GLY A 568 17.08 -21.11 23.56
C GLY A 568 16.43 -19.72 23.68
N GLU A 569 17.27 -18.69 23.89
CA GLU A 569 16.81 -17.30 23.96
C GLU A 569 16.39 -16.78 22.58
N LEU A 570 15.10 -16.96 22.25
CA LEU A 570 14.53 -16.48 21.00
C LEU A 570 14.32 -14.95 21.02
N PRO A 571 14.65 -14.24 19.92
CA PRO A 571 14.39 -12.80 19.79
C PRO A 571 12.93 -12.43 20.03
N HIS A 572 12.68 -11.21 20.54
CA HIS A 572 11.32 -10.70 20.76
C HIS A 572 10.45 -10.67 19.48
N ALA A 573 11.06 -10.59 18.30
CA ALA A 573 10.37 -10.67 17.01
C ALA A 573 9.70 -12.04 16.75
N LEU A 574 10.09 -13.09 17.48
CA LEU A 574 9.55 -14.45 17.37
C LEU A 574 8.59 -14.79 18.52
N GLN A 575 7.81 -13.81 18.98
CA GLN A 575 6.86 -13.96 20.09
C GLN A 575 5.88 -15.13 19.91
N GLU A 576 5.39 -15.36 18.69
CA GLU A 576 4.49 -16.48 18.39
C GLU A 576 5.16 -17.85 18.61
N VAL A 577 6.45 -17.97 18.26
CA VAL A 577 7.23 -19.20 18.47
C VAL A 577 7.50 -19.39 19.96
N ARG A 578 7.77 -18.31 20.70
CA ARG A 578 7.94 -18.35 22.16
C ARG A 578 6.66 -18.82 22.86
N GLU A 579 5.51 -18.32 22.46
CA GLU A 579 4.21 -18.75 22.98
C GLU A 579 3.90 -20.22 22.63
N LEU A 580 4.21 -20.63 21.40
CA LEU A 580 4.07 -22.02 20.95
C LEU A 580 4.97 -22.96 21.76
N VAL A 581 6.25 -22.62 21.97
CA VAL A 581 7.20 -23.40 22.78
C VAL A 581 6.73 -23.46 24.24
N ALA A 582 6.23 -22.36 24.80
CA ALA A 582 5.67 -22.35 26.16
C ALA A 582 4.44 -23.24 26.30
N ALA A 583 3.53 -23.24 25.31
CA ALA A 583 2.39 -24.14 25.26
C ALA A 583 2.83 -25.61 25.10
N ALA A 584 3.80 -25.88 24.23
CA ALA A 584 4.36 -27.21 23.99
C ALA A 584 5.04 -27.79 25.24
N ARG A 585 5.77 -26.97 26.03
CA ARG A 585 6.36 -27.39 27.31
C ARG A 585 5.29 -27.80 28.33
N LYS A 586 4.15 -27.13 28.37
CA LYS A 586 3.01 -27.53 29.22
C LYS A 586 2.43 -28.88 28.79
N VAL A 587 2.30 -29.10 27.49
CA VAL A 587 1.84 -30.41 26.94
C VAL A 587 2.85 -31.50 27.29
N ALA A 588 4.14 -31.27 27.04
CA ALA A 588 5.20 -32.22 27.38
C ALA A 588 5.20 -32.59 28.87
N ALA A 589 4.98 -31.62 29.77
CA ALA A 589 4.91 -31.87 31.22
C ALA A 589 3.65 -32.65 31.66
N THR A 590 2.53 -32.47 30.96
CA THR A 590 1.24 -33.09 31.34
C THR A 590 1.08 -34.49 30.73
N ASP A 591 1.61 -34.70 29.53
CA ASP A 591 1.35 -35.89 28.72
C ASP A 591 2.58 -36.79 28.52
N ALA A 592 3.69 -36.56 29.23
CA ALA A 592 4.94 -37.32 29.12
C ALA A 592 4.75 -38.85 29.16
N GLN A 593 3.83 -39.33 30.00
CA GLN A 593 3.55 -40.76 30.18
C GLN A 593 2.66 -41.38 29.09
N LYS A 594 2.09 -40.56 28.18
CA LYS A 594 1.18 -41.02 27.12
C LYS A 594 1.90 -41.39 25.82
N PHE A 595 3.20 -41.11 25.71
CA PHE A 595 3.98 -41.33 24.50
C PHE A 595 5.05 -42.41 24.72
N ASN A 596 5.11 -43.39 23.82
CA ASN A 596 6.15 -44.41 23.80
C ASN A 596 7.09 -44.15 22.63
N PHE A 597 8.36 -43.88 22.93
CA PHE A 597 9.39 -43.69 21.92
C PHE A 597 10.15 -45.00 21.62
N PRO A 598 10.70 -45.15 20.41
CA PRO A 598 11.54 -46.30 20.06
C PRO A 598 12.72 -46.45 21.02
N LYS A 599 13.16 -47.69 21.29
CA LYS A 599 14.35 -47.91 22.12
C LYS A 599 15.58 -47.30 21.43
N VAL A 600 16.26 -46.39 22.13
CA VAL A 600 17.57 -45.87 21.74
C VAL A 600 18.60 -46.98 21.97
N LYS A 601 19.44 -47.27 20.97
CA LYS A 601 20.55 -48.22 21.07
C LYS A 601 21.89 -47.51 20.93
#